data_AF-A0A453RR21-F1
#
_entry.id   AF-A0A453RR21-F1
#
_cell.length_a   1.000
_cell.length_b   1.000
_cell.length_c   1.000
_cell.angle_alpha   90.00
_cell.angle_beta   90.00
_cell.angle_gamma   90.00
#
_symmetry.space_group_name_H-M   'P 1'
#
loop_
_entity.id
_entity.type
_entity.pdbx_description
1 polymer ?
#
loop_
_entity_poly.entity_id
_entity_poly.type
_entity_poly.pdbx_seq_one_letter_code
_entity_poly.pdbx_strand_id
1 'polypeptide(L)'
;MLVLQIQFAGPVDCSDAQFNVQHLFRKLGNEEFIGQRIILAVSQKISNVSESLLLLDPFDDSFPDMHGNMFIMIQLIEFLISDYMKIWLCCEQFDKKIFEEWVRSILKARKDLEVVENINGLYVVYIERVVGRLAREVAPAAYQGKLDLDVFSKLLC
;
A
#
# COMPACT_ATOMS: atom_id res chain seq x y z
N MET A 1 -20.53 40.83 -27.59
CA MET A 1 -19.18 41.32 -27.24
C MET A 1 -18.52 40.23 -26.41
N LEU A 2 -17.64 39.46 -27.06
CA LEU A 2 -16.87 38.37 -26.47
C LEU A 2 -15.90 38.92 -25.43
N VAL A 3 -15.83 38.31 -24.25
CA VAL A 3 -14.61 38.32 -23.43
C VAL A 3 -14.19 36.87 -23.25
N LEU A 4 -13.24 36.46 -24.09
CA LEU A 4 -12.43 35.27 -23.92
C LEU A 4 -11.62 35.44 -22.63
N GLN A 5 -12.00 34.74 -21.56
CA GLN A 5 -11.02 34.42 -20.52
C GLN A 5 -10.27 33.17 -20.97
N ILE A 6 -9.03 33.41 -21.38
CA ILE A 6 -8.02 32.40 -21.62
C ILE A 6 -7.88 31.60 -20.33
N GLN A 7 -8.39 30.37 -20.36
CA GLN A 7 -8.09 29.37 -19.35
C GLN A 7 -6.63 28.99 -19.58
N PHE A 8 -5.72 29.65 -18.87
CA PHE A 8 -4.38 29.07 -18.68
C PHE A 8 -4.61 27.77 -17.91
N ALA A 9 -4.42 26.65 -18.60
CA ALA A 9 -4.20 25.38 -17.93
C ALA A 9 -3.00 25.59 -17.00
N GLY A 10 -3.29 25.75 -15.70
CA GLY A 10 -2.26 25.67 -14.68
C GLY A 10 -1.53 24.34 -14.81
N PRO A 11 -0.30 24.22 -14.28
CA PRO A 11 0.37 22.93 -14.24
C PRO A 11 -0.59 21.94 -13.58
N VAL A 12 -0.81 20.78 -14.23
CA VAL A 12 -1.52 19.67 -13.60
C VAL A 12 -0.80 19.41 -12.29
N ASP A 13 -1.47 19.67 -11.16
CA ASP A 13 -0.86 19.44 -9.86
C ASP A 13 -0.41 17.98 -9.81
N CYS A 14 0.87 17.74 -9.50
CA CYS A 14 1.46 16.38 -9.44
C CYS A 14 0.60 15.45 -8.53
N SER A 15 -0.02 16.06 -7.52
CA SER A 15 -1.04 15.49 -6.63
C SER A 15 -2.20 14.82 -7.39
N ASP A 16 -2.80 15.51 -8.37
CA ASP A 16 -3.97 15.01 -9.11
C ASP A 16 -3.62 13.79 -9.97
N ALA A 17 -2.43 13.78 -10.57
CA ALA A 17 -1.95 12.65 -11.36
C ALA A 17 -1.73 11.40 -10.48
N GLN A 18 -1.12 11.56 -9.30
CA GLN A 18 -0.88 10.47 -8.36
C GLN A 18 -2.19 9.87 -7.85
N PHE A 19 -3.18 10.70 -7.50
CA PHE A 19 -4.51 10.22 -7.09
C PHE A 19 -5.23 9.48 -8.22
N ASN A 20 -5.16 9.98 -9.45
CA ASN A 20 -5.75 9.30 -10.61
C ASN A 20 -5.12 7.93 -10.87
N VAL A 21 -3.79 7.83 -10.77
CA VAL A 21 -3.06 6.56 -10.89
C VAL A 21 -3.44 5.60 -9.76
N GLN A 22 -3.51 6.09 -8.52
CA GLN A 22 -3.95 5.30 -7.37
C GLN A 22 -5.37 4.76 -7.59
N HIS A 23 -6.29 5.60 -8.06
CA HIS A 23 -7.67 5.22 -8.33
C HIS A 23 -7.77 4.17 -9.45
N LEU A 24 -6.93 4.31 -10.50
CA LEU A 24 -6.84 3.31 -11.55
C LEU A 24 -6.36 1.96 -11.00
N PHE A 25 -5.29 1.93 -10.22
CA PHE A 25 -4.81 0.69 -9.60
C PHE A 25 -5.85 0.05 -8.67
N ARG A 26 -6.56 0.87 -7.90
CA ARG A 26 -7.68 0.42 -7.08
C ARG A 26 -8.73 -0.28 -7.95
N LYS A 27 -9.18 0.34 -9.04
CA LYS A 27 -10.15 -0.27 -9.98
C LYS A 27 -9.65 -1.57 -10.60
N LEU A 28 -8.39 -1.61 -11.01
CA LEU A 28 -7.75 -2.81 -11.58
C LEU A 28 -7.66 -3.96 -10.56
N GLY A 29 -7.64 -3.65 -9.27
CA GLY A 29 -7.70 -4.63 -8.19
C GLY A 29 -8.97 -5.50 -8.17
N ASN A 30 -10.02 -5.14 -8.91
CA ASN A 30 -11.19 -6.00 -9.03
C ASN A 30 -10.85 -7.39 -9.60
N GLU A 31 -9.88 -7.45 -10.52
CA GLU A 31 -9.36 -8.71 -11.05
C GLU A 31 -8.29 -9.27 -10.11
N GLU A 32 -8.54 -10.44 -9.51
CA GLU A 32 -7.69 -11.06 -8.48
C GLU A 32 -6.22 -11.19 -8.89
N PHE A 33 -5.96 -11.74 -10.09
CA PHE A 33 -4.61 -11.86 -10.63
C PHE A 33 -3.88 -10.51 -10.73
N ILE A 34 -4.57 -9.46 -11.19
CA ILE A 34 -3.99 -8.13 -11.37
C ILE A 34 -3.79 -7.47 -9.99
N GLY A 35 -4.80 -7.55 -9.13
CA GLY A 35 -4.77 -6.98 -7.79
C GLY A 35 -3.65 -7.53 -6.92
N GLN A 36 -3.41 -8.84 -6.96
CA GLN A 36 -2.29 -9.47 -6.25
C GLN A 36 -0.92 -9.00 -6.76
N ARG A 37 -0.78 -8.73 -8.06
CA ARG A 37 0.45 -8.17 -8.62
C ARG A 37 0.66 -6.71 -8.23
N ILE A 38 -0.43 -5.92 -8.20
CA ILE A 38 -0.39 -4.53 -7.75
C ILE A 38 0.04 -4.47 -6.28
N ILE A 39 -0.63 -5.19 -5.39
CA ILE A 39 -0.32 -5.14 -3.94
C ILE A 39 1.10 -5.64 -3.65
N LEU A 40 1.59 -6.65 -4.38
CA LEU A 40 2.98 -7.09 -4.31
C LEU A 40 3.95 -5.97 -4.70
N ALA A 41 3.78 -5.39 -5.91
CA ALA A 41 4.69 -4.35 -6.39
C ALA A 41 4.70 -3.12 -5.46
N VAL A 42 3.52 -2.71 -4.98
CA VAL A 42 3.39 -1.56 -4.07
C VAL A 42 3.99 -1.85 -2.70
N SER A 43 3.76 -3.04 -2.13
CA SER A 43 4.34 -3.42 -0.83
C SER A 43 5.87 -3.49 -0.87
N GLN A 44 6.45 -4.04 -1.94
CA GLN A 44 7.90 -4.05 -2.16
C GLN A 44 8.44 -2.62 -2.29
N LYS A 45 7.74 -1.75 -3.03
CA LYS A 45 8.15 -0.35 -3.16
C LYS A 45 8.11 0.38 -1.82
N ILE A 46 7.06 0.20 -1.01
CA ILE A 46 6.98 0.75 0.35
C ILE A 46 8.16 0.26 1.19
N SER A 47 8.47 -1.04 1.15
CA SER A 47 9.59 -1.61 1.91
C SER A 47 10.96 -1.07 1.49
N ASN A 48 11.16 -0.80 0.20
CA ASN A 48 12.40 -0.19 -0.29
C ASN A 48 12.51 1.29 0.12
N VAL A 49 11.38 2.01 0.09
CA VAL A 49 11.32 3.41 0.51
C VAL A 49 11.51 3.53 2.02
N SER A 50 10.93 2.64 2.83
CA SER A 50 11.14 2.62 4.29
C SER A 50 12.60 2.39 4.65
N GLU A 51 13.29 1.51 3.94
CA GLU A 51 14.73 1.29 4.13
C GLU A 51 15.56 2.51 3.73
N SER A 52 15.16 3.20 2.66
CA SER A 52 15.83 4.41 2.20
C SER A 52 15.66 5.58 3.19
N LEU A 53 14.49 5.69 3.86
CA LEU A 53 14.24 6.72 4.87
C LEU A 53 15.23 6.68 6.05
N LEU A 54 15.79 5.50 6.37
CA LEU A 54 16.78 5.37 7.45
C LEU A 54 18.08 6.13 7.17
N LEU A 55 18.36 6.40 5.89
CA LEU A 55 19.63 6.99 5.43
C LEU A 55 19.43 8.36 4.77
N LEU A 56 18.18 8.78 4.59
CA LEU A 56 17.86 9.96 3.80
C LEU A 56 18.08 11.24 4.61
N ASP A 57 18.72 12.23 3.98
CA ASP A 57 18.82 13.57 4.53
C ASP A 57 17.43 14.26 4.45
N PRO A 58 16.85 14.72 5.57
CA PRO A 58 15.57 15.44 5.55
C PRO A 58 15.60 16.76 4.77
N PHE A 59 16.77 17.26 4.39
CA PHE A 59 16.95 18.43 3.54
C PHE A 59 17.20 18.09 2.06
N ASP A 60 17.13 16.81 1.67
CA ASP A 60 17.19 16.40 0.28
C ASP A 60 15.94 16.83 -0.49
N ASP A 61 16.12 17.37 -1.70
CA ASP A 61 15.02 17.88 -2.53
C ASP A 61 13.99 16.79 -2.90
N SER A 62 14.38 15.51 -2.88
CA SER A 62 13.48 14.38 -3.16
C SER A 62 12.65 13.93 -1.94
N PHE A 63 12.98 14.43 -0.74
CA PHE A 63 12.32 14.04 0.51
C PHE A 63 10.79 14.26 0.45
N PRO A 64 10.26 15.48 0.12
CA PRO A 64 8.81 15.71 0.13
C PRO A 64 8.04 14.78 -0.82
N ASP A 65 8.56 14.53 -2.02
CA ASP A 65 7.94 13.65 -3.01
C ASP A 65 7.94 12.20 -2.54
N MET A 66 9.01 11.75 -1.90
CA MET A 66 9.09 10.40 -1.33
C MET A 66 8.05 10.22 -0.22
N HIS A 67 7.86 11.23 0.63
CA HIS A 67 6.86 11.21 1.70
C HIS A 67 5.43 11.14 1.15
N GLY A 68 5.08 11.99 0.17
CA GLY A 68 3.75 12.00 -0.45
C GLY A 68 3.41 10.67 -1.13
N ASN A 69 4.35 10.13 -1.91
CA ASN A 69 4.19 8.84 -2.59
C ASN A 69 4.02 7.69 -1.59
N MET A 70 4.73 7.71 -0.46
CA MET A 70 4.61 6.70 0.59
C MET A 70 3.17 6.60 1.12
N PHE A 71 2.53 7.74 1.45
CA PHE A 71 1.16 7.75 1.95
C PHE A 71 0.16 7.24 0.92
N ILE A 72 0.29 7.65 -0.34
CA ILE A 72 -0.59 7.20 -1.43
C ILE A 72 -0.45 5.70 -1.65
N MET A 73 0.77 5.16 -1.56
CA MET A 73 1.02 3.71 -1.68
C MET A 73 0.42 2.93 -0.50
N ILE A 74 0.62 3.36 0.75
CA ILE A 74 0.05 2.67 1.92
C ILE A 74 -1.49 2.69 1.85
N GLN A 75 -2.07 3.83 1.48
CA GLN A 75 -3.52 3.97 1.33
C GLN A 75 -4.08 3.10 0.19
N LEU A 76 -3.35 2.95 -0.93
CA LEU A 76 -3.74 2.03 -2.01
C LEU A 76 -3.85 0.59 -1.50
N ILE A 77 -2.89 0.14 -0.70
CA ILE A 77 -2.94 -1.20 -0.09
C ILE A 77 -4.15 -1.32 0.84
N GLU A 78 -4.42 -0.31 1.68
CA GLU A 78 -5.60 -0.31 2.54
C GLU A 78 -6.90 -0.46 1.73
N PHE A 79 -7.01 0.24 0.61
CA PHE A 79 -8.17 0.14 -0.28
C PHE A 79 -8.29 -1.22 -0.94
N LEU A 80 -7.20 -1.77 -1.48
CA LEU A 80 -7.22 -3.10 -2.11
C LEU A 80 -7.63 -4.19 -1.11
N ILE A 81 -7.13 -4.12 0.13
CA ILE A 81 -7.52 -5.06 1.18
C ILE A 81 -9.01 -4.90 1.50
N SER A 82 -9.48 -3.66 1.68
CA SER A 82 -10.87 -3.37 2.06
C SER A 82 -11.87 -3.80 1.01
N ASP A 83 -11.56 -3.54 -0.26
CA ASP A 83 -12.49 -3.73 -1.36
C ASP A 83 -12.50 -5.18 -1.86
N TYR A 84 -11.35 -5.84 -1.88
CA TYR A 84 -11.19 -7.07 -2.66
C TYR A 84 -10.68 -8.30 -1.92
N MET A 85 -10.00 -8.16 -0.77
CA MET A 85 -9.33 -9.31 -0.11
C MET A 85 -10.29 -10.48 0.16
N LYS A 86 -11.49 -10.19 0.67
CA LYS A 86 -12.52 -11.23 0.91
C LYS A 86 -12.89 -11.99 -0.36
N ILE A 87 -13.03 -11.27 -1.47
CA ILE A 87 -13.43 -11.83 -2.77
C ILE A 87 -12.28 -12.67 -3.31
N TRP A 88 -11.05 -12.15 -3.29
CA TRP A 88 -9.86 -12.87 -3.74
C TRP A 88 -9.64 -14.17 -2.96
N LEU A 89 -9.83 -14.17 -1.64
CA LEU A 89 -9.68 -15.37 -0.80
C LEU A 89 -10.72 -16.48 -1.10
N CYS A 90 -11.81 -16.15 -1.80
CA CYS A 90 -12.78 -17.12 -2.29
C CYS A 90 -12.42 -17.68 -3.68
N CYS A 91 -11.48 -17.07 -4.40
CA CYS A 91 -11.04 -17.52 -5.71
C CYS A 91 -10.13 -18.75 -5.59
N GLU A 92 -10.37 -19.77 -6.41
CA GLU A 92 -9.53 -20.97 -6.45
C GLU A 92 -8.10 -20.68 -6.93
N GLN A 93 -7.93 -19.66 -7.76
CA GLN A 93 -6.65 -19.26 -8.34
C GLN A 93 -5.82 -18.34 -7.42
N PHE A 94 -6.30 -18.06 -6.21
CA PHE A 94 -5.60 -17.20 -5.25
C PHE A 94 -4.17 -17.69 -5.00
N ASP A 95 -3.19 -16.90 -5.44
CA ASP A 95 -1.79 -17.25 -5.33
C ASP A 95 -1.27 -16.98 -3.92
N LYS A 96 -1.29 -18.03 -3.10
CA LYS A 96 -0.80 -17.98 -1.72
C LYS A 96 0.68 -17.58 -1.61
N LYS A 97 1.50 -17.84 -2.63
CA LYS A 97 2.92 -17.46 -2.62
C LYS A 97 3.07 -15.95 -2.82
N ILE A 98 2.34 -15.38 -3.78
CA ILE A 98 2.29 -13.92 -3.96
C ILE A 98 1.76 -13.28 -2.68
N PHE A 99 0.71 -13.85 -2.09
CA PHE A 99 0.18 -13.40 -0.81
C PHE A 99 1.25 -13.33 0.29
N GLU A 100 1.93 -14.44 0.54
CA GLU A 100 2.98 -14.50 1.56
C GLU A 100 4.11 -13.49 1.30
N GLU A 101 4.50 -13.31 0.03
CA GLU A 101 5.58 -12.41 -0.35
C GLU A 101 5.26 -10.95 -0.09
N TRP A 102 4.06 -10.49 -0.45
CA TRP A 102 3.66 -9.11 -0.19
C TRP A 102 3.40 -8.85 1.30
N VAL A 103 2.89 -9.85 2.03
CA VAL A 103 2.77 -9.79 3.50
C VAL A 103 4.13 -9.63 4.16
N ARG A 104 5.13 -10.40 3.72
CA ARG A 104 6.51 -10.26 4.20
C ARG A 104 7.07 -8.87 3.93
N SER A 105 6.78 -8.31 2.75
CA SER A 105 7.20 -6.96 2.38
C SER A 105 6.57 -5.88 3.28
N ILE A 106 5.28 -6.01 3.60
CA ILE A 106 4.60 -5.09 4.53
C ILE A 106 5.15 -5.20 5.95
N LEU A 107 5.40 -6.42 6.43
CA LEU A 107 5.95 -6.62 7.78
C LEU A 107 7.39 -6.14 7.90
N LYS A 108 8.20 -6.24 6.83
CA LYS A 108 9.51 -5.59 6.76
C LYS A 108 9.36 -4.07 6.81
N ALA A 109 8.51 -3.51 5.94
CA ALA A 109 8.26 -2.07 5.92
C ALA A 109 7.81 -1.53 7.29
N ARG A 110 6.92 -2.25 7.99
CA ARG A 110 6.51 -1.91 9.36
C ARG A 110 7.71 -1.75 10.29
N LYS A 111 8.60 -2.74 10.34
CA LYS A 111 9.80 -2.71 11.20
C LYS A 111 10.72 -1.56 10.85
N ASP A 112 10.93 -1.31 9.56
CA ASP A 112 11.77 -0.20 9.09
C ASP A 112 11.15 1.16 9.50
N LEU A 113 9.81 1.28 9.43
CA LEU A 113 9.08 2.50 9.78
C LEU A 113 9.00 2.77 11.29
N GLU A 114 8.98 1.73 12.12
CA GLU A 114 9.10 1.86 13.59
C GLU A 114 10.43 2.52 13.98
N VAL A 115 11.52 2.23 13.26
CA VAL A 115 12.85 2.82 13.55
C VAL A 115 12.88 4.32 13.22
N VAL A 116 12.11 4.77 12.23
CA VAL A 116 12.02 6.19 11.82
C VAL A 116 10.77 6.90 12.38
N GLU A 117 10.17 6.37 13.45
CA GLU A 117 8.98 6.98 14.08
C GLU A 117 9.24 8.43 14.53
N ASN A 118 10.47 8.74 14.94
CA ASN A 118 10.89 10.08 15.32
C ASN A 118 10.92 11.08 14.14
N ILE A 119 11.07 10.59 12.90
CA ILE A 119 11.00 11.40 11.68
C ILE A 119 9.53 11.65 11.33
N ASN A 120 8.72 10.58 11.31
CA ASN A 120 7.28 10.71 11.07
C ASN A 120 6.48 9.50 11.59
N GLY A 121 5.94 9.64 12.81
CA GLY A 121 5.13 8.60 13.45
C GLY A 121 3.81 8.28 12.74
N LEU A 122 3.36 9.10 11.78
CA LEU A 122 2.16 8.76 11.01
C LEU A 122 2.36 7.49 10.18
N TYR A 123 3.58 7.20 9.73
CA TYR A 123 3.84 5.97 8.97
C TYR A 123 3.52 4.71 9.75
N VAL A 124 3.89 4.68 11.03
CA VAL A 124 3.56 3.58 11.94
C VAL A 124 2.04 3.46 12.06
N VAL A 125 1.33 4.57 12.25
CA VAL A 125 -0.14 4.56 12.34
C VAL A 125 -0.81 4.01 11.08
N TYR A 126 -0.33 4.40 9.89
CA TYR A 126 -0.92 3.94 8.63
C TYR A 126 -0.58 2.47 8.32
N ILE A 127 0.66 2.04 8.56
CA ILE A 127 1.04 0.65 8.30
C ILE A 127 0.38 -0.31 9.30
N GLU A 128 0.24 0.08 10.58
CA GLU A 128 -0.50 -0.69 11.59
C GLU A 128 -1.97 -0.85 11.21
N ARG A 129 -2.58 0.20 10.64
CA ARG A 129 -3.95 0.11 10.13
C ARG A 129 -4.07 -0.90 8.99
N VAL A 130 -3.10 -0.93 8.08
CA VAL A 130 -3.04 -1.92 6.99
C VAL A 130 -2.88 -3.34 7.55
N VAL A 131 -1.95 -3.55 8.48
CA VAL A 131 -1.69 -4.86 9.10
C VAL A 131 -2.91 -5.35 9.87
N GLY A 132 -3.49 -4.52 10.73
CA GLY A 132 -4.68 -4.87 11.52
C GLY A 132 -5.90 -5.16 10.64
N ARG A 133 -6.08 -4.38 9.56
CA ARG A 133 -7.13 -4.65 8.58
C ARG A 133 -6.89 -5.98 7.88
N LEU A 134 -5.68 -6.22 7.40
CA LEU A 134 -5.33 -7.47 6.75
C LEU A 134 -5.62 -8.67 7.65
N ALA A 135 -5.10 -8.65 8.88
CA ALA A 135 -5.31 -9.71 9.88
C ALA A 135 -6.80 -10.03 10.03
N ARG A 136 -7.64 -9.00 10.13
CA ARG A 136 -9.10 -9.17 10.23
C ARG A 136 -9.70 -9.85 8.99
N GLU A 137 -9.28 -9.45 7.79
CA GLU A 137 -9.82 -10.01 6.54
C GLU A 137 -9.35 -11.46 6.28
N VAL A 138 -8.13 -11.82 6.70
CA VAL A 138 -7.56 -13.15 6.45
C VAL A 138 -7.86 -14.16 7.56
N ALA A 139 -8.23 -13.70 8.77
CA ALA A 139 -8.49 -14.58 9.90
C ALA A 139 -9.49 -15.72 9.59
N PRO A 140 -10.65 -15.48 8.94
CA PRO A 140 -11.57 -16.57 8.59
C PRO A 140 -10.94 -17.61 7.66
N ALA A 141 -10.15 -17.18 6.68
CA ALA A 141 -9.50 -18.07 5.72
C ALA A 141 -8.37 -18.89 6.39
N ALA A 142 -7.64 -18.31 7.34
CA ALA A 142 -6.65 -19.01 8.14
C ALA A 142 -7.28 -20.10 9.01
N TYR A 143 -8.38 -19.79 9.72
CA TYR A 143 -9.10 -20.80 10.53
C TYR A 143 -9.74 -21.92 9.72
N GLN A 144 -10.05 -21.67 8.44
CA GLN A 144 -10.53 -22.68 7.50
C GLN A 144 -9.41 -23.52 6.87
N GLY A 145 -8.14 -23.29 7.23
CA GLY A 145 -6.99 -23.97 6.65
C GLY A 145 -6.69 -23.56 5.20
N LYS A 146 -7.30 -22.48 4.70
CA LYS A 146 -7.05 -21.98 3.34
C LYS A 146 -5.75 -21.18 3.25
N LEU A 147 -5.32 -20.57 4.35
CA LEU A 147 -4.06 -19.84 4.47
C LEU A 147 -3.16 -20.50 5.51
N ASP A 148 -1.85 -20.34 5.34
CA ASP A 148 -0.87 -20.82 6.31
C ASP A 148 -0.97 -20.01 7.62
N LEU A 149 -1.06 -20.72 8.73
CA LEU A 149 -1.12 -20.14 10.07
C LEU A 149 0.19 -19.43 10.45
N ASP A 150 1.33 -19.81 9.89
CA ASP A 150 2.61 -19.12 10.11
C ASP A 150 2.63 -17.71 9.49
N VAL A 151 2.00 -17.53 8.33
CA VAL A 151 1.84 -16.20 7.74
C VAL A 151 0.85 -15.37 8.55
N PHE A 152 -0.22 -15.99 9.02
CA PHE A 152 -1.22 -15.32 9.85
C PHE A 152 -0.69 -14.90 11.22
N SER A 153 0.11 -15.74 11.89
CA SER A 153 0.69 -15.43 13.21
C SER A 153 1.59 -14.20 13.16
N LYS A 154 2.34 -14.02 12.07
CA LYS A 154 3.20 -12.84 11.85
C LYS A 154 2.43 -11.53 11.71
N LEU A 155 1.14 -11.57 11.40
CA LEU A 155 0.25 -10.40 11.35
C LEU A 155 -0.33 -10.01 12.72
N LEU A 156 -0.31 -10.93 13.68
CA LEU A 156 -0.84 -10.73 15.04
C LEU A 156 0.24 -10.31 16.05
N CYS A 157 1.51 -10.37 15.64
CA CYS A 157 2.68 -9.90 16.39
C CYS A 157 3.02 -8.46 16.01
#